data_AF-A0A2Z3GXR5-F1
#
_entry.id   AF-A0A2Z3GXR5-F1
#
_cell.length_a   1.000
_cell.length_b   1.000
_cell.length_c   1.000
_cell.angle_alpha   90.00
_cell.angle_beta   90.00
_cell.angle_gamma   90.00
#
_symmetry.space_group_name_H-M   'P 1'
#
loop_
_entity.id
_entity.type
_entity.pdbx_description
1 polymer ?
#
loop_
_entity_poly.entity_id
_entity_poly.type
_entity_poly.pdbx_seq_one_letter_code
_entity_poly.pdbx_strand_id
1 'polypeptide(L)'
;MEPGPATRTSRGDERPVTRTIALTERRPRAVKLPRAEVDFLLGPARHLIDISPTFERGTYTLTPRGYVGFFTGPAARYLIGPKIPWPNLQFLLGSGVHPTGGTTRIPEGGLLGTLATAFADQLEAVARAGLVAGYGEVESVSPFLRGKLRTAAQMRDAASQAFPGHFHIDEPSFDLNTPWNRIARSAATTLGTHPDVPRATRERIETAARPLAEVPNVHGTDADFSAARTEPRAVGYHALLDLCAIIQQGFSVADPLRTGSDAFLLDLGQAFERYLFRSLRRELADRPGWSVDAHPAFALGPVTLRPDVLVRKRAVARGVLDAKWKTTALDPADLHQVLAYAGLTGAPRVGLVYPGRTDGRATFATPNGLVRVTRYRLRVVGTDSELTESTARLARHVCRP
;
A
#
# COMPACT_ATOMS: atom_id res chain seq x y z
N MET A 1 5.71 32.03 -58.66
CA MET A 1 4.71 32.24 -57.60
C MET A 1 4.25 30.86 -57.15
N GLU A 2 4.97 30.28 -56.20
CA GLU A 2 4.61 29.01 -55.55
C GLU A 2 3.57 29.27 -54.46
N PRO A 3 2.57 28.39 -54.26
CA PRO A 3 1.66 28.48 -53.13
C PRO A 3 2.31 27.88 -51.88
N GLY A 4 2.33 28.66 -50.79
CA GLY A 4 2.93 28.30 -49.50
C GLY A 4 2.19 27.17 -48.76
N PRO A 5 2.85 26.48 -47.82
CA PRO A 5 2.32 25.29 -47.18
C PRO A 5 1.27 25.63 -46.12
N ALA A 6 0.16 24.88 -46.17
CA ALA A 6 -0.92 24.94 -45.20
C ALA A 6 -0.44 24.45 -43.82
N THR A 7 -0.52 25.33 -42.83
CA THR A 7 -0.28 25.06 -41.42
C THR A 7 -1.31 24.05 -40.91
N ARG A 8 -0.90 22.79 -40.70
CA ARG A 8 -1.68 21.81 -39.94
C ARG A 8 -1.78 22.31 -38.51
N THR A 9 -2.94 22.85 -38.15
CA THR A 9 -3.32 23.11 -36.77
C THR A 9 -3.29 21.80 -35.99
N SER A 10 -2.47 21.79 -34.94
CA SER A 10 -2.36 20.71 -33.97
C SER A 10 -3.74 20.44 -33.37
N ARG A 11 -4.31 19.26 -33.65
CA ARG A 11 -5.43 18.72 -32.87
C ARG A 11 -4.95 18.63 -31.43
N GLY A 12 -5.51 19.48 -30.58
CA GLY A 12 -5.42 19.33 -29.13
C GLY A 12 -5.92 17.95 -28.74
N ASP A 13 -5.17 17.32 -27.85
CA ASP A 13 -5.44 16.04 -27.22
C ASP A 13 -6.66 16.16 -26.28
N GLU A 14 -7.85 16.36 -26.83
CA GLU A 14 -9.10 16.24 -26.10
C GLU A 14 -9.42 14.75 -25.94
N ARG A 15 -9.06 14.18 -24.79
CA ARG A 15 -9.53 12.85 -24.39
C ARG A 15 -11.05 12.82 -24.53
N PRO A 16 -11.64 11.83 -25.21
CA PRO A 16 -13.09 11.71 -25.28
C PRO A 16 -13.66 11.66 -23.86
N VAL A 17 -14.66 12.50 -23.58
CA VAL A 17 -15.31 12.62 -22.27
C VAL A 17 -15.86 11.25 -21.89
N THR A 18 -15.07 10.51 -21.12
CA THR A 18 -15.39 9.15 -20.70
C THR A 18 -16.43 9.25 -19.59
N ARG A 19 -17.57 8.59 -19.78
CA ARG A 19 -18.67 8.62 -18.80
C ARG A 19 -18.17 8.15 -17.43
N THR A 20 -18.29 8.98 -16.39
CA THR A 20 -17.91 8.60 -15.03
C THR A 20 -19.05 7.91 -14.29
N ILE A 21 -18.79 6.70 -13.79
CA ILE A 21 -19.68 5.90 -12.95
C ILE A 21 -19.14 5.95 -11.51
N ALA A 22 -19.80 6.74 -10.67
CA ALA A 22 -19.49 6.78 -9.24
C ALA A 22 -20.08 5.57 -8.51
N LEU A 23 -19.28 4.87 -7.72
CA LEU A 23 -19.71 3.73 -6.92
C LEU A 23 -19.26 3.94 -5.48
N THR A 24 -19.84 3.17 -4.57
CA THR A 24 -19.40 3.15 -3.17
C THR A 24 -19.05 1.72 -2.81
N GLU A 25 -17.92 1.54 -2.15
CA GLU A 25 -17.45 0.21 -1.73
C GLU A 25 -18.56 -0.58 -1.02
N ARG A 26 -18.77 -1.84 -1.47
CA ARG A 26 -19.80 -2.78 -0.97
C ARG A 26 -21.24 -2.27 -1.01
N ARG A 27 -21.54 -1.25 -1.82
CA ARG A 27 -22.92 -0.80 -2.05
C ARG A 27 -23.35 -1.13 -3.48
N PRO A 28 -24.43 -1.91 -3.67
CA PRO A 28 -24.95 -2.20 -4.99
C PRO A 28 -25.48 -0.92 -5.65
N ARG A 29 -25.22 -0.76 -6.94
CA ARG A 29 -25.78 0.32 -7.77
C ARG A 29 -26.20 -0.24 -9.13
N ALA A 30 -27.44 0.00 -9.54
CA ALA A 30 -27.91 -0.31 -10.87
C ALA A 30 -27.36 0.70 -11.89
N VAL A 31 -26.78 0.22 -12.99
CA VAL A 31 -26.17 1.04 -14.04
C VAL A 31 -26.44 0.43 -15.41
N LYS A 32 -26.82 1.28 -16.39
CA LYS A 32 -26.88 0.88 -17.80
C LYS A 32 -25.48 0.77 -18.39
N LEU A 33 -25.13 -0.39 -18.92
CA LEU A 33 -23.80 -0.69 -19.47
C LEU A 33 -23.90 -1.29 -20.88
N PRO A 34 -23.03 -0.87 -21.82
CA PRO A 34 -22.86 -1.56 -23.09
C PRO A 34 -22.18 -2.92 -22.89
N ARG A 35 -22.33 -3.83 -23.85
CA ARG A 35 -21.78 -5.19 -23.78
C ARG A 35 -20.26 -5.22 -23.53
N ALA A 36 -19.50 -4.34 -24.19
CA ALA A 36 -18.06 -4.24 -24.00
C ALA A 36 -17.65 -3.93 -22.55
N GLU A 37 -18.44 -3.14 -21.82
CA GLU A 37 -18.21 -2.87 -20.40
C GLU A 37 -18.52 -4.09 -19.53
N VAL A 38 -19.60 -4.82 -19.85
CA VAL A 38 -19.97 -6.05 -19.15
C VAL A 38 -18.87 -7.11 -19.29
N ASP A 39 -18.35 -7.30 -20.51
CA ASP A 39 -17.27 -8.25 -20.80
C ASP A 39 -15.97 -7.85 -20.05
N PHE A 40 -15.66 -6.56 -19.99
CA PHE A 40 -14.52 -6.03 -19.21
C PHE A 40 -14.68 -6.27 -17.69
N LEU A 41 -15.87 -6.04 -17.15
CA LEU A 41 -16.15 -6.26 -15.73
C LEU A 41 -16.17 -7.74 -15.34
N LEU A 42 -16.62 -8.64 -16.23
CA LEU A 42 -16.61 -10.09 -16.01
C LEU A 42 -15.23 -10.74 -16.22
N GLY A 43 -14.37 -10.11 -17.02
CA GLY A 43 -13.01 -10.57 -17.30
C GLY A 43 -11.98 -9.87 -16.41
N PRO A 44 -11.26 -8.85 -16.94
CA PRO A 44 -10.19 -8.16 -16.22
C PRO A 44 -10.57 -7.64 -14.82
N ALA A 45 -11.73 -6.99 -14.69
CA ALA A 45 -12.13 -6.31 -13.46
C ALA A 45 -13.00 -7.14 -12.50
N ARG A 46 -13.15 -8.46 -12.75
CA ARG A 46 -14.01 -9.36 -11.94
C ARG A 46 -13.64 -9.44 -10.47
N HIS A 47 -12.37 -9.19 -10.15
CA HIS A 47 -11.84 -9.22 -8.80
C HIS A 47 -12.15 -7.93 -8.02
N LEU A 48 -12.60 -6.87 -8.71
CA LEU A 48 -12.88 -5.55 -8.14
C LEU A 48 -14.37 -5.28 -7.94
N ILE A 49 -15.21 -5.75 -8.87
CA ILE A 49 -16.65 -5.47 -8.87
C ILE A 49 -17.42 -6.74 -9.20
N ASP A 50 -18.41 -7.07 -8.38
CA ASP A 50 -19.41 -8.09 -8.69
C ASP A 50 -20.49 -7.48 -9.58
N ILE A 51 -20.84 -8.19 -10.66
CA ILE A 51 -21.87 -7.79 -11.61
C ILE A 51 -22.99 -8.83 -11.65
N SER A 52 -24.24 -8.36 -11.61
CA SER A 52 -25.43 -9.20 -11.75
C SER A 52 -26.46 -8.51 -12.65
N PRO A 53 -27.18 -9.27 -13.52
CA PRO A 53 -28.21 -8.70 -14.37
C PRO A 53 -29.41 -8.22 -13.54
N THR A 54 -30.12 -7.19 -14.02
CA THR A 54 -31.45 -6.83 -13.49
C THR A 54 -32.54 -7.28 -14.46
N PHE A 55 -33.80 -7.04 -14.10
CA PHE A 55 -34.95 -7.27 -15.00
C PHE A 55 -35.01 -6.27 -16.18
N GLU A 56 -34.25 -5.17 -16.13
CA GLU A 56 -34.19 -4.19 -17.19
C GLU A 56 -33.06 -4.49 -18.17
N ARG A 57 -33.40 -4.56 -19.47
CA ARG A 57 -32.42 -4.85 -20.52
C ARG A 57 -31.27 -3.83 -20.52
N GLY A 58 -30.04 -4.34 -20.43
CA GLY A 58 -28.82 -3.54 -20.45
C GLY A 58 -28.51 -2.82 -19.13
N THR A 59 -29.30 -3.05 -18.09
CA THR A 59 -29.04 -2.57 -16.74
C THR A 59 -28.47 -3.71 -15.90
N TYR A 60 -27.40 -3.41 -15.17
CA TYR A 60 -26.72 -4.37 -14.30
C TYR A 60 -26.53 -3.76 -12.91
N THR A 61 -26.64 -4.58 -11.88
CA THR A 61 -26.27 -4.21 -10.52
C THR A 61 -24.78 -4.45 -10.34
N LEU A 62 -24.06 -3.36 -10.10
CA LEU A 62 -22.63 -3.36 -9.79
C LEU A 62 -22.44 -3.26 -8.27
N THR A 63 -21.69 -4.18 -7.69
CA THR A 63 -21.33 -4.15 -6.27
C THR A 63 -19.80 -4.16 -6.17
N PRO A 64 -19.17 -3.01 -5.92
CA PRO A 64 -17.73 -3.00 -5.69
C PRO A 64 -17.38 -3.85 -4.48
N ARG A 65 -16.29 -4.59 -4.59
CA ARG A 65 -15.67 -5.32 -3.49
C ARG A 65 -14.89 -4.34 -2.61
N GLY A 66 -14.00 -4.83 -1.76
CA GLY A 66 -13.30 -4.04 -0.74
C GLY A 66 -12.23 -3.05 -1.26
N TYR A 67 -12.45 -2.36 -2.36
CA TYR A 67 -11.48 -1.45 -2.97
C TYR A 67 -11.98 0.00 -3.00
N VAL A 68 -11.06 0.97 -3.01
CA VAL A 68 -11.33 2.39 -3.24
C VAL A 68 -10.32 2.98 -4.21
N GLY A 69 -10.74 3.97 -4.99
CA GLY A 69 -9.91 4.58 -6.04
C GLY A 69 -10.65 4.60 -7.36
N PHE A 70 -9.95 4.37 -8.46
CA PHE A 70 -10.54 4.42 -9.78
C PHE A 70 -9.89 3.45 -10.76
N PHE A 71 -10.61 3.16 -11.85
CA PHE A 71 -10.07 2.55 -13.05
C PHE A 71 -10.90 2.94 -14.26
N THR A 72 -10.32 2.82 -15.46
CA THR A 72 -11.01 3.13 -16.72
C THR A 72 -11.28 1.85 -17.51
N GLY A 73 -12.54 1.65 -17.89
CA GLY A 73 -12.96 0.60 -18.83
C GLY A 73 -13.04 1.12 -20.26
N PRO A 74 -13.53 0.30 -21.20
CA PRO A 74 -13.58 0.63 -22.63
C PRO A 74 -14.37 1.89 -23.02
N ALA A 75 -15.38 2.25 -22.23
CA ALA A 75 -16.35 3.33 -22.48
C ALA A 75 -16.71 4.15 -21.23
N ALA A 76 -16.32 3.70 -20.04
CA ALA A 76 -16.64 4.36 -18.78
C ALA A 76 -15.46 4.36 -17.79
N ARG A 77 -15.39 5.41 -16.97
CA ARG A 77 -14.46 5.52 -15.84
C ARG A 77 -15.21 5.18 -14.56
N TYR A 78 -14.66 4.31 -13.75
CA TYR A 78 -15.26 3.88 -12.48
C TYR A 78 -14.54 4.56 -11.33
N LEU A 79 -15.29 5.28 -10.49
CA LEU A 79 -14.77 5.90 -9.28
C LEU A 79 -15.40 5.21 -8.06
N ILE A 80 -14.63 4.45 -7.30
CA ILE A 80 -15.12 3.74 -6.11
C ILE A 80 -14.74 4.56 -4.86
N GLY A 81 -15.75 5.15 -4.24
CA GLY A 81 -15.59 5.88 -2.98
C GLY A 81 -15.75 5.02 -1.72
N PRO A 82 -15.22 5.48 -0.58
CA PRO A 82 -15.31 4.74 0.68
C PRO A 82 -16.71 4.77 1.28
N LYS A 83 -17.07 3.72 2.01
CA LYS A 83 -18.27 3.70 2.88
C LYS A 83 -18.07 4.41 4.23
N ILE A 84 -16.83 4.76 4.55
CA ILE A 84 -16.43 5.50 5.77
C ILE A 84 -16.07 6.96 5.42
N PRO A 85 -16.13 7.89 6.38
CA PRO A 85 -15.74 9.28 6.12
C PRO A 85 -14.29 9.39 5.63
N TRP A 86 -14.03 10.42 4.82
CA TRP A 86 -12.73 10.63 4.18
C TRP A 86 -11.57 10.75 5.19
N PRO A 87 -11.66 11.57 6.25
CA PRO A 87 -10.59 11.65 7.25
C PRO A 87 -10.30 10.31 7.94
N ASN A 88 -11.34 9.49 8.16
CA ASN A 88 -11.19 8.15 8.72
C ASN A 88 -10.49 7.18 7.77
N LEU A 89 -10.73 7.29 6.46
CA LEU A 89 -9.98 6.52 5.46
C LEU A 89 -8.50 6.91 5.47
N GLN A 90 -8.19 8.21 5.49
CA GLN A 90 -6.79 8.67 5.53
C GLN A 90 -6.07 8.16 6.79
N PHE A 91 -6.74 8.18 7.93
CA PHE A 91 -6.24 7.62 9.19
C PHE A 91 -6.03 6.10 9.12
N LEU A 92 -7.01 5.37 8.55
CA LEU A 92 -6.91 3.92 8.29
C LEU A 92 -5.68 3.59 7.44
N LEU A 93 -5.43 4.36 6.38
CA LEU A 93 -4.29 4.18 5.49
C LEU A 93 -2.95 4.51 6.16
N GLY A 94 -2.97 5.32 7.23
CA GLY A 94 -1.77 5.79 7.94
C GLY A 94 -1.16 7.05 7.36
N SER A 95 -1.97 7.90 6.69
CA SER A 95 -1.49 9.09 5.96
C SER A 95 -1.14 10.30 6.85
N GLY A 96 -1.07 10.12 8.17
CA GLY A 96 -0.81 11.20 9.14
C GLY A 96 -1.98 12.15 9.42
N VAL A 97 -3.13 11.96 8.77
CA VAL A 97 -4.34 12.77 9.03
C VAL A 97 -5.13 12.20 10.20
N HIS A 98 -5.35 13.03 11.22
CA HIS A 98 -6.14 12.69 12.40
C HIS A 98 -7.59 13.16 12.22
N PRO A 99 -8.59 12.25 12.33
CA PRO A 99 -9.97 12.62 12.09
C PRO A 99 -10.54 13.43 13.26
N THR A 100 -11.16 14.56 12.97
CA THR A 100 -11.93 15.38 13.93
C THR A 100 -13.44 15.28 13.74
N GLY A 101 -13.88 14.39 12.84
CA GLY A 101 -15.22 14.36 12.24
C GLY A 101 -15.14 14.61 10.74
N GLY A 102 -16.16 14.25 9.95
CA GLY A 102 -16.08 14.51 8.51
C GLY A 102 -17.16 13.88 7.64
N THR A 103 -17.08 14.24 6.35
CA THR A 103 -17.97 13.74 5.31
C THR A 103 -17.37 12.52 4.60
N THR A 104 -18.20 11.75 3.90
CA THR A 104 -17.74 10.68 2.99
C THR A 104 -17.34 11.20 1.61
N ARG A 105 -17.40 12.52 1.37
CA ARG A 105 -17.05 13.12 0.08
C ARG A 105 -15.54 13.14 -0.07
N ILE A 106 -15.07 12.62 -1.21
CA ILE A 106 -13.67 12.67 -1.59
C ILE A 106 -13.33 14.10 -2.04
N PRO A 107 -12.18 14.66 -1.64
CA PRO A 107 -11.71 15.95 -2.13
C PRO A 107 -11.55 16.01 -3.65
N GLU A 108 -11.43 17.23 -4.17
CA GLU A 108 -11.03 17.48 -5.54
C GLU A 108 -9.62 16.88 -5.81
N GLY A 109 -9.43 16.22 -6.96
CA GLY A 109 -8.23 15.41 -7.23
C GLY A 109 -8.30 13.97 -6.70
N GLY A 110 -9.38 13.60 -5.99
CA GLY A 110 -9.63 12.21 -5.62
C GLY A 110 -8.65 11.66 -4.57
N LEU A 111 -8.61 10.33 -4.46
CA LEU A 111 -7.72 9.63 -3.55
C LEU A 111 -6.25 9.76 -3.92
N LEU A 112 -5.92 9.57 -5.21
CA LEU A 112 -4.56 9.68 -5.69
C LEU A 112 -4.01 11.10 -5.54
N GLY A 113 -4.78 12.13 -5.91
CA GLY A 113 -4.37 13.52 -5.74
C GLY A 113 -4.12 13.89 -4.27
N THR A 114 -4.96 13.40 -3.36
CA THR A 114 -4.75 13.62 -1.91
C THR A 114 -3.47 12.96 -1.40
N LEU A 115 -3.22 11.70 -1.79
CA LEU A 115 -1.98 11.00 -1.43
C LEU A 115 -0.75 11.66 -2.06
N ALA A 116 -0.88 12.14 -3.30
CA ALA A 116 0.19 12.85 -4.00
C ALA A 116 0.56 14.17 -3.32
N THR A 117 -0.43 14.91 -2.81
CA THR A 117 -0.18 16.14 -2.04
C THR A 117 0.53 15.83 -0.73
N ALA A 118 0.07 14.82 0.02
CA ALA A 118 0.75 14.38 1.24
C ALA A 118 2.19 13.90 0.94
N PHE A 119 2.38 13.18 -0.17
CA PHE A 119 3.70 12.75 -0.63
C PHE A 119 4.60 13.94 -0.96
N ALA A 120 4.09 14.95 -1.66
CA ALA A 120 4.83 16.17 -1.97
C ALA A 120 5.28 16.88 -0.69
N ASP A 121 4.38 17.03 0.29
CA ASP A 121 4.70 17.64 1.60
C ASP A 121 5.84 16.89 2.31
N GLN A 122 5.79 15.56 2.33
CA GLN A 122 6.84 14.74 2.96
C GLN A 122 8.15 14.75 2.17
N LEU A 123 8.10 14.72 0.84
CA LEU A 123 9.29 14.78 -0.01
C LEU A 123 9.99 16.13 0.13
N GLU A 124 9.24 17.24 0.17
CA GLU A 124 9.78 18.58 0.42
C GLU A 124 10.41 18.68 1.81
N ALA A 125 9.79 18.10 2.84
CA ALA A 125 10.33 18.10 4.20
C ALA A 125 11.67 17.34 4.27
N VAL A 126 11.72 16.15 3.65
CA VAL A 126 12.93 15.34 3.56
C VAL A 126 14.02 16.04 2.75
N ALA A 127 13.69 16.63 1.60
CA ALA A 127 14.64 17.38 0.77
C ALA A 127 15.22 18.59 1.52
N ARG A 128 14.37 19.32 2.27
CA ARG A 128 14.79 20.48 3.09
C ARG A 128 15.68 20.08 4.27
N ALA A 129 15.44 18.91 4.86
CA ALA A 129 16.29 18.37 5.92
C ALA A 129 17.66 17.85 5.42
N GLY A 130 17.84 17.75 4.10
CA GLY A 130 19.02 17.19 3.46
C GLY A 130 18.82 15.72 3.12
N LEU A 131 19.05 15.37 1.84
CA LEU A 131 18.92 14.00 1.40
C LEU A 131 20.03 13.13 2.00
N VAL A 132 19.68 11.93 2.46
CA VAL A 132 20.62 11.04 3.14
C VAL A 132 21.30 10.17 2.10
N ALA A 133 22.60 10.40 1.92
CA ALA A 133 23.46 9.56 1.11
C ALA A 133 23.89 8.29 1.88
N GLY A 134 24.17 7.23 1.13
CA GLY A 134 24.63 5.94 1.63
C GLY A 134 26.06 5.67 1.18
N TYR A 135 26.75 4.81 1.93
CA TYR A 135 28.01 4.26 1.49
C TYR A 135 27.75 3.02 0.65
N GLY A 136 28.35 2.96 -0.53
CA GLY A 136 28.31 1.82 -1.43
C GLY A 136 29.71 1.48 -1.94
N GLU A 137 29.78 0.44 -2.77
CA GLU A 137 30.96 0.14 -3.58
C GLU A 137 30.53 0.22 -5.05
N VAL A 138 31.30 0.94 -5.86
CA VAL A 138 31.10 1.04 -7.31
C VAL A 138 32.24 0.31 -7.99
N GLU A 139 31.88 -0.63 -8.87
CA GLU A 139 32.86 -1.30 -9.72
C GLU A 139 33.39 -0.29 -10.76
N SER A 140 34.70 -0.07 -10.78
CA SER A 140 35.36 0.79 -11.75
C SER A 140 36.62 0.15 -12.31
N VAL A 141 37.06 0.65 -13.47
CA VAL A 141 38.33 0.28 -14.09
C VAL A 141 39.15 1.56 -14.20
N SER A 142 40.27 1.61 -13.47
CA SER A 142 41.03 2.85 -13.27
C SER A 142 42.54 2.60 -13.45
N PRO A 143 43.30 3.55 -14.02
CA PRO A 143 44.76 3.44 -14.06
C PRO A 143 45.40 3.51 -12.67
N PHE A 144 44.65 3.90 -11.64
CA PHE A 144 45.12 3.97 -10.26
C PHE A 144 44.35 3.00 -9.35
N LEU A 145 45.07 2.33 -8.44
CA LEU A 145 44.46 1.47 -7.44
C LEU A 145 43.91 2.31 -6.28
N ARG A 146 42.62 2.64 -6.34
CA ARG A 146 41.89 3.33 -5.26
C ARG A 146 40.72 2.46 -4.79
N GLY A 147 40.77 1.96 -3.56
CA GLY A 147 39.76 1.01 -3.08
C GLY A 147 40.23 -0.45 -3.19
N LYS A 148 39.28 -1.39 -3.32
CA LYS A 148 39.58 -2.82 -3.22
C LYS A 148 39.77 -3.44 -4.60
N LEU A 149 40.92 -4.08 -4.83
CA LEU A 149 41.19 -4.76 -6.10
C LEU A 149 40.29 -5.99 -6.29
N ARG A 150 39.63 -6.09 -7.43
CA ARG A 150 38.84 -7.24 -7.87
C ARG A 150 39.75 -8.28 -8.52
N THR A 151 40.43 -9.06 -7.70
CA THR A 151 41.46 -10.01 -8.13
C THR A 151 40.99 -10.98 -9.23
N ALA A 152 39.77 -11.51 -9.14
CA ALA A 152 39.22 -12.42 -10.16
C ALA A 152 38.99 -11.73 -11.52
N ALA A 153 38.54 -10.47 -11.52
CA ALA A 153 38.40 -9.69 -12.75
C ALA A 153 39.77 -9.34 -13.32
N GLN A 154 40.70 -8.89 -12.47
CA GLN A 154 42.07 -8.57 -12.85
C GLN A 154 42.82 -9.76 -13.45
N MET A 155 42.66 -10.95 -12.87
CA MET A 155 43.32 -12.17 -13.37
C MET A 155 42.74 -12.64 -14.71
N ARG A 156 41.43 -12.49 -14.93
CA ARG A 156 40.82 -12.77 -16.24
C ARG A 156 41.37 -11.84 -17.33
N ASP A 157 41.54 -10.56 -17.01
CA ASP A 157 42.07 -9.56 -17.94
C ASP A 157 43.58 -9.72 -18.19
N ALA A 158 44.33 -10.14 -17.17
CA ALA A 158 45.75 -10.48 -17.32
C ALA A 158 45.95 -11.73 -18.19
N ALA A 159 45.05 -12.71 -18.10
CA ALA A 159 45.11 -13.95 -18.89
C ALA A 159 44.79 -13.73 -20.38
N SER A 160 44.10 -12.65 -20.75
CA SER A 160 43.75 -12.29 -22.14
C SER A 160 44.82 -11.46 -22.88
N GLN A 161 46.03 -11.30 -22.30
CA GLN A 161 47.21 -10.62 -22.88
C GLN A 161 47.13 -9.10 -23.07
N ALA A 162 46.37 -8.37 -22.24
CA ALA A 162 46.58 -6.94 -22.06
C ALA A 162 47.50 -6.70 -20.85
N PHE A 163 48.64 -6.03 -21.04
CA PHE A 163 49.40 -5.44 -19.94
C PHE A 163 48.41 -4.62 -19.08
N PRO A 164 48.28 -4.84 -17.76
CA PRO A 164 47.22 -4.22 -16.98
C PRO A 164 47.58 -2.76 -16.70
N GLY A 165 47.32 -1.88 -17.68
CA GLY A 165 47.35 -0.42 -17.50
C GLY A 165 46.17 0.09 -16.66
N HIS A 166 45.26 -0.80 -16.28
CA HIS A 166 44.10 -0.49 -15.47
C HIS A 166 43.87 -1.57 -14.41
N PHE A 167 43.31 -1.14 -13.29
CA PHE A 167 42.90 -1.96 -12.16
C PHE A 167 41.38 -2.05 -12.13
N HIS A 168 40.85 -3.27 -12.05
CA HIS A 168 39.45 -3.52 -11.73
C HIS A 168 39.29 -3.37 -10.22
N ILE A 169 38.56 -2.36 -9.77
CA ILE A 169 38.48 -1.95 -8.36
C ILE A 169 37.03 -1.74 -7.92
N ASP A 170 36.76 -2.06 -6.67
CA ASP A 170 35.56 -1.63 -5.95
C ASP A 170 35.92 -0.34 -5.19
N GLU A 171 35.43 0.79 -5.68
CA GLU A 171 35.63 2.11 -5.09
C GLU A 171 34.51 2.43 -4.10
N PRO A 172 34.81 2.90 -2.87
CA PRO A 172 33.77 3.34 -1.96
C PRO A 172 33.08 4.59 -2.53
N SER A 173 31.77 4.51 -2.74
CA SER A 173 30.94 5.64 -3.14
C SER A 173 30.16 6.19 -1.95
N PHE A 174 29.94 7.50 -1.95
CA PHE A 174 29.01 8.16 -1.03
C PHE A 174 28.03 8.96 -1.87
N ASP A 175 26.87 8.38 -2.12
CA ASP A 175 25.93 8.90 -3.11
C ASP A 175 24.47 8.71 -2.66
N LEU A 176 23.54 9.25 -3.46
CA LEU A 176 22.11 9.18 -3.21
C LEU A 176 21.47 7.87 -3.71
N ASN A 177 22.21 6.91 -4.26
CA ASN A 177 21.69 5.63 -4.73
C ASN A 177 21.43 4.66 -3.56
N THR A 178 20.51 5.05 -2.69
CA THR A 178 20.10 4.29 -1.52
C THR A 178 18.67 3.77 -1.69
N PRO A 179 18.27 2.72 -0.96
CA PRO A 179 16.90 2.21 -1.00
C PRO A 179 15.83 3.30 -0.80
N TRP A 180 15.98 4.15 0.22
CA TRP A 180 14.99 5.18 0.55
C TRP A 180 14.87 6.28 -0.52
N ASN A 181 15.98 6.63 -1.18
CA ASN A 181 15.98 7.60 -2.28
C ASN A 181 15.44 7.01 -3.59
N ARG A 182 15.76 5.74 -3.90
CA ARG A 182 15.20 5.03 -5.07
C ARG A 182 13.68 4.91 -4.95
N ILE A 183 13.18 4.49 -3.78
CA ILE A 183 11.74 4.41 -3.50
C ILE A 183 11.07 5.76 -3.71
N ALA A 184 11.63 6.82 -3.11
CA ALA A 184 11.09 8.18 -3.24
C ALA A 184 11.10 8.66 -4.70
N ARG A 185 12.19 8.43 -5.44
CA ARG A 185 12.27 8.79 -6.87
C ARG A 185 11.24 8.04 -7.71
N SER A 186 11.05 6.74 -7.47
CA SER A 186 10.08 5.94 -8.22
C SER A 186 8.66 6.45 -8.04
N ALA A 187 8.27 6.74 -6.80
CA ALA A 187 6.97 7.34 -6.50
C ALA A 187 6.84 8.75 -7.12
N ALA A 188 7.88 9.58 -7.01
CA ALA A 188 7.88 10.93 -7.58
C ALA A 188 7.71 10.91 -9.11
N THR A 189 8.42 10.02 -9.80
CA THR A 189 8.33 9.87 -11.27
C THR A 189 6.93 9.43 -11.69
N THR A 190 6.36 8.45 -10.98
CA THR A 190 5.00 7.95 -11.24
C THR A 190 3.96 9.03 -11.03
N LEU A 191 4.01 9.76 -9.92
CA LEU A 191 3.04 10.81 -9.60
C LEU A 191 3.20 12.07 -10.46
N GLY A 192 4.45 12.46 -10.75
CA GLY A 192 4.78 13.66 -11.53
C GLY A 192 4.28 13.60 -12.98
N THR A 193 4.00 12.40 -13.50
CA THR A 193 3.47 12.20 -14.85
C THR A 193 1.98 11.83 -14.88
N HIS A 194 1.37 11.57 -13.73
CA HIS A 194 0.02 11.00 -13.67
C HIS A 194 -1.09 12.05 -13.91
N PRO A 195 -2.05 11.82 -14.83
CA PRO A 195 -3.05 12.81 -15.20
C PRO A 195 -4.01 13.19 -14.06
N ASP A 196 -4.41 12.22 -13.22
CA ASP A 196 -5.30 12.47 -12.06
C ASP A 196 -4.62 13.19 -10.88
N VAL A 197 -3.30 13.41 -10.91
CA VAL A 197 -2.62 14.21 -9.89
C VAL A 197 -2.75 15.69 -10.27
N PRO A 198 -3.20 16.58 -9.37
CA PRO A 198 -3.32 18.01 -9.69
C PRO A 198 -2.02 18.60 -10.21
N ARG A 199 -2.10 19.46 -11.24
CA ARG A 199 -0.92 20.05 -11.89
C ARG A 199 0.04 20.72 -10.90
N ALA A 200 -0.49 21.53 -9.98
CA ALA A 200 0.31 22.19 -8.95
C ALA A 200 1.05 21.18 -8.06
N THR A 201 0.43 20.04 -7.73
CA THR A 201 1.08 18.96 -6.97
C THR A 201 2.19 18.28 -7.78
N ARG A 202 2.00 18.08 -9.10
CA ARG A 202 3.06 17.51 -9.96
C ARG A 202 4.29 18.42 -10.03
N GLU A 203 4.09 19.73 -10.21
CA GLU A 203 5.18 20.72 -10.24
C GLU A 203 5.97 20.77 -8.92
N ARG A 204 5.28 20.63 -7.79
CA ARG A 204 5.92 20.50 -6.46
C ARG A 204 6.76 19.23 -6.36
N ILE A 205 6.20 18.08 -6.76
CA ILE A 205 6.91 16.79 -6.76
C ILE A 205 8.16 16.84 -7.64
N GLU A 206 8.05 17.35 -8.86
CA GLU A 206 9.18 17.50 -9.79
C GLU A 206 10.28 18.38 -9.20
N THR A 207 9.91 19.50 -8.57
CA THR A 207 10.87 20.40 -7.94
C THR A 207 11.58 19.73 -6.77
N ALA A 208 10.84 19.08 -5.87
CA ALA A 208 11.40 18.42 -4.70
C ALA A 208 12.24 17.18 -5.06
N ALA A 209 11.91 16.49 -6.15
CA ALA A 209 12.63 15.32 -6.64
C ALA A 209 13.87 15.65 -7.49
N ARG A 210 14.09 16.93 -7.88
CA ARG A 210 15.21 17.33 -8.75
C ARG A 210 16.59 16.83 -8.27
N PRO A 211 16.94 16.87 -6.97
CA PRO A 211 18.23 16.35 -6.52
C PRO A 211 18.38 14.82 -6.67
N LEU A 212 17.26 14.10 -6.83
CA LEU A 212 17.25 12.66 -7.07
C LEU A 212 17.37 12.30 -8.55
N ALA A 213 17.60 13.26 -9.46
CA ALA A 213 17.59 13.06 -10.92
C ALA A 213 18.65 12.09 -11.46
N GLU A 214 19.68 11.72 -10.68
CA GLU A 214 20.69 10.71 -11.02
C GLU A 214 20.46 9.35 -10.30
N VAL A 215 19.59 9.27 -9.30
CA VAL A 215 19.29 8.01 -8.55
C VAL A 215 18.51 7.01 -9.41
N PRO A 216 18.85 5.73 -9.59
CA PRO A 216 18.08 4.83 -10.45
C PRO A 216 16.56 4.82 -10.19
N ASN A 217 15.75 4.99 -11.25
CA ASN A 217 14.29 4.89 -11.16
C ASN A 217 13.85 3.43 -11.20
N VAL A 218 13.86 2.79 -10.03
CA VAL A 218 13.48 1.38 -9.85
C VAL A 218 12.44 1.29 -8.75
N HIS A 219 11.40 0.47 -8.95
CA HIS A 219 10.41 0.21 -7.91
C HIS A 219 11.07 -0.40 -6.67
N GLY A 220 10.65 0.07 -5.50
CA GLY A 220 11.13 -0.46 -4.23
C GLY A 220 10.69 -1.91 -4.03
N THR A 221 11.62 -2.76 -3.62
CA THR A 221 11.32 -4.11 -3.14
C THR A 221 11.00 -4.09 -1.64
N ASP A 222 10.39 -5.17 -1.14
CA ASP A 222 10.19 -5.34 0.31
C ASP A 222 11.52 -5.27 1.09
N ALA A 223 12.61 -5.75 0.48
CA ALA A 223 13.96 -5.66 1.03
C ALA A 223 14.44 -4.20 1.10
N ASP A 224 14.16 -3.37 0.09
CA ASP A 224 14.49 -1.94 0.11
C ASP A 224 13.74 -1.20 1.23
N PHE A 225 12.43 -1.45 1.39
CA PHE A 225 11.64 -0.88 2.48
C PHE A 225 12.14 -1.35 3.85
N SER A 226 12.53 -2.62 3.97
CA SER A 226 13.10 -3.16 5.21
C SER A 226 14.43 -2.51 5.55
N ALA A 227 15.35 -2.41 4.59
CA ALA A 227 16.66 -1.79 4.75
C ALA A 227 16.53 -0.32 5.18
N ALA A 228 15.63 0.43 4.54
CA ALA A 228 15.35 1.82 4.90
C ALA A 228 14.82 1.97 6.33
N ARG A 229 13.95 1.05 6.80
CA ARG A 229 13.43 1.08 8.17
C ARG A 229 14.47 0.74 9.25
N THR A 230 15.55 0.06 8.88
CA THR A 230 16.64 -0.29 9.80
C THR A 230 17.76 0.74 9.86
N GLU A 231 17.82 1.69 8.91
CA GLU A 231 18.87 2.71 8.84
C GLU A 231 18.52 3.90 9.76
N PRO A 232 19.29 4.14 10.85
CA PRO A 232 18.99 5.22 11.78
C PRO A 232 19.05 6.62 11.15
N ARG A 233 19.89 6.83 10.12
CA ARG A 233 19.97 8.11 9.41
C ARG A 233 18.74 8.37 8.54
N ALA A 234 18.00 7.33 8.16
CA ALA A 234 16.82 7.41 7.31
C ALA A 234 15.51 7.54 8.09
N VAL A 235 15.55 7.74 9.42
CA VAL A 235 14.34 7.90 10.26
C VAL A 235 13.42 9.01 9.75
N GLY A 236 13.99 10.11 9.25
CA GLY A 236 13.23 11.22 8.65
C GLY A 236 12.45 10.83 7.38
N TYR A 237 12.79 9.72 6.73
CA TYR A 237 12.11 9.21 5.54
C TYR A 237 10.89 8.35 5.87
N HIS A 238 10.72 7.89 7.11
CA HIS A 238 9.71 6.87 7.42
C HIS A 238 8.29 7.27 6.98
N ALA A 239 7.88 8.52 7.23
CA ALA A 239 6.57 9.01 6.80
C ALA A 239 6.43 9.08 5.26
N LEU A 240 7.49 9.50 4.56
CA LEU A 240 7.56 9.49 3.09
C LEU A 240 7.45 8.06 2.55
N LEU A 241 8.21 7.13 3.13
CA LEU A 241 8.24 5.72 2.72
C LEU A 241 6.90 5.02 2.96
N ASP A 242 6.20 5.34 4.05
CA ASP A 242 4.86 4.81 4.31
C ASP A 242 3.87 5.25 3.21
N LEU A 243 3.96 6.50 2.74
CA LEU A 243 3.18 6.97 1.59
C LEU A 243 3.60 6.28 0.28
N CYS A 244 4.91 6.14 0.03
CA CYS A 244 5.41 5.41 -1.14
C CYS A 244 4.86 3.98 -1.19
N ALA A 245 4.84 3.28 -0.07
CA ALA A 245 4.29 1.93 0.02
C ALA A 245 2.80 1.89 -0.32
N ILE A 246 2.00 2.84 0.19
CA ILE A 246 0.56 2.95 -0.13
C ILE A 246 0.36 3.22 -1.63
N ILE A 247 1.14 4.15 -2.19
CA ILE A 247 1.04 4.54 -3.60
C ILE A 247 1.44 3.36 -4.51
N GLN A 248 2.57 2.71 -4.23
CA GLN A 248 3.04 1.55 -4.99
C GLN A 248 2.05 0.39 -4.91
N GLN A 249 1.49 0.11 -3.72
CA GLN A 249 0.43 -0.89 -3.56
C GLN A 249 -0.79 -0.54 -4.42
N GLY A 250 -1.19 0.74 -4.44
CA GLY A 250 -2.36 1.18 -5.20
C GLY A 250 -2.24 1.01 -6.71
N PHE A 251 -1.06 1.23 -7.27
CA PHE A 251 -0.78 0.95 -8.68
C PHE A 251 -0.63 -0.56 -8.95
N SER A 252 -0.01 -1.31 -8.04
CA SER A 252 0.18 -2.77 -8.19
C SER A 252 -1.16 -3.53 -8.19
N VAL A 253 -2.12 -3.12 -7.36
CA VAL A 253 -3.47 -3.70 -7.35
C VAL A 253 -4.22 -3.45 -8.66
N ALA A 254 -3.93 -2.33 -9.33
CA ALA A 254 -4.55 -1.95 -10.59
C ALA A 254 -3.90 -2.58 -11.83
N ASP A 255 -2.65 -3.05 -11.73
CA ASP A 255 -1.86 -3.62 -12.83
C ASP A 255 -2.57 -4.73 -13.65
N PRO A 256 -3.30 -5.69 -13.03
CA PRO A 256 -4.00 -6.74 -13.77
C PRO A 256 -5.04 -6.24 -14.78
N LEU A 257 -5.48 -4.98 -14.68
CA LEU A 257 -6.42 -4.39 -15.63
C LEU A 257 -5.79 -4.13 -17.00
N ARG A 258 -4.45 -4.06 -17.09
CA ARG A 258 -3.70 -3.75 -18.33
C ARG A 258 -4.16 -2.45 -19.01
N THR A 259 -4.73 -1.53 -18.24
CA THR A 259 -5.26 -0.23 -18.70
C THR A 259 -4.20 0.87 -18.72
N GLY A 260 -2.93 0.55 -18.45
CA GLY A 260 -1.87 1.55 -18.27
C GLY A 260 -2.09 2.40 -17.02
N SER A 261 -1.66 3.67 -17.06
CA SER A 261 -1.72 4.65 -15.96
C SER A 261 -3.14 5.17 -15.63
N ASP A 262 -4.20 4.49 -16.07
CA ASP A 262 -5.59 4.95 -15.90
C ASP A 262 -6.33 4.24 -14.75
N ALA A 263 -5.58 3.64 -13.82
CA ALA A 263 -6.14 2.96 -12.65
C ALA A 263 -5.25 3.08 -11.40
N PHE A 264 -5.90 3.27 -10.25
CA PHE A 264 -5.28 3.32 -8.93
C PHE A 264 -6.30 2.82 -7.90
N LEU A 265 -6.00 1.72 -7.20
CA LEU A 265 -6.95 1.06 -6.32
C LEU A 265 -6.29 0.59 -5.02
N LEU A 266 -6.84 1.00 -3.88
CA LEU A 266 -6.38 0.53 -2.57
C LEU A 266 -7.31 -0.55 -2.05
N ASP A 267 -6.72 -1.66 -1.61
CA ASP A 267 -7.39 -2.75 -0.91
C ASP A 267 -7.67 -2.34 0.55
N LEU A 268 -8.95 -2.19 0.90
CA LEU A 268 -9.38 -1.83 2.24
C LEU A 268 -9.24 -2.98 3.25
N GLY A 269 -9.18 -4.24 2.80
CA GLY A 269 -8.83 -5.37 3.64
C GLY A 269 -7.40 -5.24 4.15
N GLN A 270 -6.45 -5.13 3.23
CA GLN A 270 -5.03 -4.94 3.57
C GLN A 270 -4.79 -3.64 4.34
N ALA A 271 -5.49 -2.56 4.00
CA ALA A 271 -5.42 -1.31 4.76
C ALA A 271 -5.88 -1.50 6.22
N PHE A 272 -6.94 -2.28 6.43
CA PHE A 272 -7.47 -2.56 7.76
C PHE A 272 -6.56 -3.49 8.57
N GLU A 273 -5.97 -4.51 7.95
CA GLU A 273 -4.93 -5.35 8.57
C GLU A 273 -3.74 -4.51 9.03
N ARG A 274 -3.20 -3.68 8.14
CA ARG A 274 -2.08 -2.78 8.47
C ARG A 274 -2.46 -1.80 9.58
N TYR A 275 -3.67 -1.24 9.55
CA TYR A 275 -4.18 -0.37 10.62
C TYR A 275 -4.21 -1.11 11.95
N LEU A 276 -4.79 -2.31 11.99
CA LEU A 276 -4.87 -3.12 13.19
C LEU A 276 -3.48 -3.42 13.76
N PHE A 277 -2.55 -3.84 12.90
CA PHE A 277 -1.16 -4.09 13.29
C PHE A 277 -0.49 -2.85 13.87
N ARG A 278 -0.49 -1.72 13.14
CA ARG A 278 0.16 -0.48 13.58
C ARG A 278 -0.41 0.01 14.91
N SER A 279 -1.74 0.01 15.04
CA SER A 279 -2.42 0.46 16.26
C SER A 279 -2.09 -0.45 17.44
N LEU A 280 -2.14 -1.78 17.28
CA LEU A 280 -1.76 -2.71 18.36
C LEU A 280 -0.28 -2.60 18.74
N ARG A 281 0.62 -2.49 17.75
CA ARG A 281 2.05 -2.31 18.00
C ARG A 281 2.31 -1.06 18.82
N ARG A 282 1.63 0.05 18.52
CA ARG A 282 1.71 1.30 19.29
C ARG A 282 1.18 1.11 20.71
N GLU A 283 0.01 0.51 20.89
CA GLU A 283 -0.59 0.25 22.21
C GLU A 283 0.24 -0.68 23.11
N LEU A 284 1.07 -1.55 22.52
CA LEU A 284 1.91 -2.51 23.26
C LEU A 284 3.38 -2.11 23.34
N ALA A 285 3.80 -1.01 22.71
CA ALA A 285 5.20 -0.58 22.68
C ALA A 285 5.80 -0.39 24.08
N ASP A 286 5.02 0.19 24.99
CA ASP A 286 5.45 0.48 26.38
C ASP A 286 5.18 -0.66 27.36
N ARG A 287 4.76 -1.85 26.87
CA ARG A 287 4.46 -3.00 27.73
C ARG A 287 5.58 -4.03 27.67
N PRO A 288 6.43 -4.13 28.72
CA PRO A 288 7.58 -5.03 28.70
C PRO A 288 7.20 -6.47 28.39
N GLY A 289 7.92 -7.04 27.43
CA GLY A 289 7.74 -8.41 26.98
C GLY A 289 6.44 -8.65 26.19
N TRP A 290 5.73 -7.65 25.71
CA TRP A 290 4.70 -7.84 24.69
C TRP A 290 5.24 -7.47 23.31
N SER A 291 4.85 -8.22 22.28
CA SER A 291 5.17 -7.91 20.90
C SER A 291 4.00 -8.26 19.98
N VAL A 292 3.99 -7.62 18.82
CA VAL A 292 2.99 -7.81 17.77
C VAL A 292 3.76 -8.10 16.48
N ASP A 293 3.46 -9.24 15.86
CA ASP A 293 4.01 -9.65 14.58
C ASP A 293 2.93 -9.50 13.49
N ALA A 294 3.28 -8.94 12.33
CA ALA A 294 2.43 -8.88 11.14
C ALA A 294 2.74 -10.07 10.23
N HIS A 295 1.71 -10.77 9.76
CA HIS A 295 1.81 -11.86 8.77
C HIS A 295 2.94 -12.89 9.04
N PRO A 296 3.18 -13.34 10.29
CA PRO A 296 4.24 -14.29 10.58
C PRO A 296 4.03 -15.58 9.77
N ALA A 297 5.10 -16.06 9.15
CA ALA A 297 5.07 -17.27 8.33
C ALA A 297 5.18 -18.52 9.21
N PHE A 298 4.22 -19.42 9.06
CA PHE A 298 4.24 -20.75 9.68
C PHE A 298 4.13 -21.82 8.58
N ALA A 299 5.18 -22.61 8.43
CA ALA A 299 5.20 -23.71 7.46
C ALA A 299 4.40 -24.91 7.97
N LEU A 300 3.53 -25.43 7.11
CA LEU A 300 2.75 -26.64 7.31
C LEU A 300 2.94 -27.53 6.07
N GLY A 301 4.04 -28.29 6.07
CA GLY A 301 4.47 -29.04 4.89
C GLY A 301 4.71 -28.10 3.69
N PRO A 302 4.04 -28.30 2.54
CA PRO A 302 4.22 -27.45 1.36
C PRO A 302 3.47 -26.10 1.44
N VAL A 303 2.61 -25.90 2.44
CA VAL A 303 1.78 -24.70 2.58
C VAL A 303 2.33 -23.80 3.68
N THR A 304 2.27 -22.48 3.49
CA THR A 304 2.58 -21.51 4.55
C THR A 304 1.30 -20.80 4.97
N LEU A 305 0.98 -20.87 6.26
CA LEU A 305 -0.11 -20.11 6.87
C LEU A 305 0.43 -18.80 7.45
N ARG A 306 -0.32 -17.71 7.26
CA ARG A 306 0.05 -16.36 7.68
C ARG A 306 -1.13 -15.67 8.35
N PRO A 307 -1.28 -15.76 9.67
CA PRO A 307 -2.28 -14.95 10.37
C PRO A 307 -1.95 -13.47 10.23
N ASP A 308 -2.95 -12.60 10.15
CA ASP A 308 -2.72 -11.16 9.93
C ASP A 308 -1.92 -10.53 11.08
N VAL A 309 -2.31 -10.84 12.32
CA VAL A 309 -1.65 -10.33 13.52
C VAL A 309 -1.48 -11.42 14.57
N LEU A 310 -0.26 -11.55 15.08
CA LEU A 310 0.07 -12.41 16.21
C LEU A 310 0.57 -11.56 17.39
N VAL A 311 -0.10 -11.69 18.53
CA VAL A 311 0.29 -11.03 19.78
C VAL A 311 1.00 -12.04 20.67
N ARG A 312 2.22 -11.69 21.09
CA ARG A 312 3.05 -12.52 21.95
C ARG A 312 3.30 -11.85 23.29
N LYS A 313 3.49 -12.68 24.31
CA LYS A 313 4.12 -12.28 25.58
C LYS A 313 5.42 -13.07 25.70
N ARG A 314 6.55 -12.38 25.58
CA ARG A 314 7.88 -12.94 25.32
C ARG A 314 7.82 -13.73 24.01
N ALA A 315 8.32 -14.96 23.97
CA ALA A 315 8.22 -15.81 22.79
C ALA A 315 6.86 -16.52 22.65
N VAL A 316 5.98 -16.46 23.66
CA VAL A 316 4.76 -17.29 23.69
C VAL A 316 3.58 -16.57 23.03
N ALA A 317 2.94 -17.25 22.08
CA ALA A 317 1.70 -16.76 21.46
C ALA A 317 0.60 -16.61 22.51
N ARG A 318 -0.06 -15.45 22.52
CA ARG A 318 -1.15 -15.12 23.45
C ARG A 318 -2.46 -14.83 22.74
N GLY A 319 -2.40 -14.28 21.54
CA GLY A 319 -3.57 -14.01 20.74
C GLY A 319 -3.23 -14.04 19.25
N VAL A 320 -4.11 -14.61 18.44
CA VAL A 320 -4.11 -14.42 16.99
C VAL A 320 -5.31 -13.56 16.64
N LEU A 321 -5.12 -12.57 15.78
CA LEU A 321 -6.21 -11.76 15.23
C LEU A 321 -6.18 -11.84 13.70
N ASP A 322 -7.36 -12.00 13.13
CA ASP A 322 -7.61 -12.01 11.70
C ASP A 322 -8.61 -10.90 11.40
N ALA A 323 -8.23 -9.98 10.52
CA ALA A 323 -8.96 -8.76 10.22
C ALA A 323 -9.79 -8.95 8.96
N LYS A 324 -11.08 -8.68 9.05
CA LYS A 324 -12.01 -8.86 7.94
C LYS A 324 -12.72 -7.56 7.61
N TRP A 325 -12.41 -6.98 6.45
CA TRP A 325 -13.12 -5.79 5.94
C TRP A 325 -14.47 -6.15 5.32
N LYS A 326 -15.41 -6.64 6.14
CA LYS A 326 -16.79 -6.96 5.79
C LYS A 326 -17.73 -6.72 6.97
N THR A 327 -19.02 -7.01 6.79
CA THR A 327 -20.01 -6.90 7.88
C THR A 327 -19.70 -7.89 9.00
N THR A 328 -20.22 -7.63 10.20
CA THR A 328 -19.87 -8.37 11.44
C THR A 328 -20.54 -9.73 11.60
N ALA A 329 -21.10 -10.31 10.53
CA ALA A 329 -21.67 -11.65 10.59
C ALA A 329 -20.54 -12.67 10.69
N LEU A 330 -20.67 -13.64 11.60
CA LEU A 330 -19.70 -14.73 11.69
C LEU A 330 -19.86 -15.62 10.47
N ASP A 331 -18.79 -15.71 9.70
CA ASP A 331 -18.69 -16.59 8.54
C ASP A 331 -18.03 -17.90 8.99
N PRO A 332 -18.63 -19.07 8.73
CA PRO A 332 -18.01 -20.35 9.05
C PRO A 332 -16.58 -20.47 8.49
N ALA A 333 -16.30 -19.96 7.29
CA ALA A 333 -14.96 -20.02 6.72
C ALA A 333 -13.94 -19.23 7.56
N ASP A 334 -14.31 -18.03 8.01
CA ASP A 334 -13.48 -17.20 8.89
C ASP A 334 -13.21 -17.92 10.23
N LEU A 335 -14.21 -18.61 10.78
CA LEU A 335 -14.08 -19.37 12.02
C LEU A 335 -13.10 -20.54 11.87
N HIS A 336 -13.19 -21.31 10.78
CA HIS A 336 -12.24 -22.40 10.51
C HIS A 336 -10.81 -21.85 10.38
N GLN A 337 -10.62 -20.72 9.70
CA GLN A 337 -9.32 -20.07 9.54
C GLN A 337 -8.69 -19.72 10.89
N VAL A 338 -9.40 -19.03 11.78
CA VAL A 338 -8.84 -18.65 13.08
C VAL A 338 -8.63 -19.83 14.02
N LEU A 339 -9.45 -20.88 13.92
CA LEU A 339 -9.24 -22.12 14.68
C LEU A 339 -8.00 -22.88 14.20
N ALA A 340 -7.74 -22.91 12.89
CA ALA A 340 -6.50 -23.45 12.34
C ALA A 340 -5.28 -22.67 12.86
N TYR A 341 -5.37 -21.34 12.91
CA TYR A 341 -4.32 -20.51 13.51
C TYR A 341 -4.09 -20.81 14.99
N ALA A 342 -5.16 -21.03 15.76
CA ALA A 342 -5.04 -21.42 17.17
C ALA A 342 -4.21 -22.70 17.33
N GLY A 343 -4.52 -23.73 16.52
CA GLY A 343 -3.80 -25.01 16.53
C GLY A 343 -2.33 -24.86 16.13
N LEU A 344 -2.05 -24.01 15.15
CA LEU A 344 -0.70 -23.77 14.63
C LEU A 344 0.20 -22.99 15.61
N THR A 345 -0.34 -21.94 16.22
CA THR A 345 0.45 -21.04 17.08
C THR A 345 0.40 -21.44 18.55
N GLY A 346 -0.51 -22.33 18.95
CA GLY A 346 -0.81 -22.64 20.34
C GLY A 346 -1.45 -21.47 21.11
N ALA A 347 -2.05 -20.51 20.40
CA ALA A 347 -2.63 -19.34 21.04
C ALA A 347 -3.97 -19.72 21.71
N PRO A 348 -4.18 -19.45 23.01
CA PRO A 348 -5.43 -19.79 23.69
C PRO A 348 -6.59 -18.85 23.32
N ARG A 349 -6.29 -17.75 22.61
CA ARG A 349 -7.25 -16.74 22.19
C ARG A 349 -7.07 -16.48 20.71
N VAL A 350 -8.17 -16.54 19.97
CA VAL A 350 -8.20 -16.13 18.57
C VAL A 350 -9.33 -15.14 18.34
N GLY A 351 -9.14 -14.25 17.38
CA GLY A 351 -10.02 -13.12 17.18
C GLY A 351 -10.34 -12.87 15.73
N LEU A 352 -11.62 -12.64 15.44
CA LEU A 352 -12.06 -12.07 14.18
C LEU A 352 -12.38 -10.60 14.40
N VAL A 353 -11.64 -9.71 13.75
CA VAL A 353 -11.77 -8.26 13.90
C VAL A 353 -12.49 -7.71 12.67
N TYR A 354 -13.65 -7.08 12.88
CA TYR A 354 -14.45 -6.47 11.84
C TYR A 354 -14.54 -4.95 12.04
N PRO A 355 -14.61 -4.13 10.99
CA PRO A 355 -14.80 -2.69 11.11
C PRO A 355 -16.22 -2.35 11.58
N GLY A 356 -16.35 -1.28 12.36
CA GLY A 356 -17.64 -0.75 12.80
C GLY A 356 -17.62 0.72 13.16
N ARG A 357 -18.80 1.29 13.42
CA ARG A 357 -18.96 2.66 13.93
C ARG A 357 -18.91 2.72 15.46
N THR A 358 -19.12 1.59 16.11
CA THR A 358 -19.09 1.44 17.56
C THR A 358 -18.35 0.17 17.91
N ASP A 359 -17.79 0.13 19.12
CA ASP A 359 -17.17 -1.09 19.62
C ASP A 359 -18.21 -2.19 19.84
N GLY A 360 -17.77 -3.43 19.79
CA GLY A 360 -18.57 -4.59 20.12
C GLY A 360 -17.68 -5.80 20.31
N ARG A 361 -18.11 -6.72 21.18
CA ARG A 361 -17.39 -7.97 21.42
C ARG A 361 -18.36 -9.08 21.75
N ALA A 362 -18.13 -10.27 21.19
CA ALA A 362 -18.77 -11.51 21.62
C ALA A 362 -17.70 -12.60 21.68
N THR A 363 -17.63 -13.33 22.78
CA THR A 363 -16.64 -14.39 22.99
C THR A 363 -17.35 -15.73 23.11
N PHE A 364 -16.81 -16.72 22.41
CA PHE A 364 -17.27 -18.09 22.37
C PHE A 364 -16.11 -19.00 22.78
N ALA A 365 -16.40 -20.11 23.43
CA ALA A 365 -15.41 -21.12 23.76
C ALA A 365 -15.62 -22.34 22.86
N THR A 366 -14.53 -23.01 22.49
CA THR A 366 -14.62 -24.35 21.91
C THR A 366 -15.22 -25.33 22.93
N PRO A 367 -15.83 -26.45 22.50
CA PRO A 367 -16.42 -27.43 23.41
C PRO A 367 -15.46 -27.95 24.49
N ASN A 368 -14.16 -28.06 24.17
CA ASN A 368 -13.11 -28.47 25.11
C ASN A 368 -12.54 -27.32 25.96
N GLY A 369 -13.00 -26.08 25.77
CA GLY A 369 -12.57 -24.89 26.50
C GLY A 369 -11.13 -24.43 26.23
N LEU A 370 -10.37 -25.10 25.36
CA LEU A 370 -8.95 -24.82 25.11
C LEU A 370 -8.72 -23.52 24.35
N VAL A 371 -9.64 -23.15 23.45
CA VAL A 371 -9.52 -21.96 22.62
C VAL A 371 -10.74 -21.07 22.81
N ARG A 372 -10.48 -19.78 23.04
CA ARG A 372 -11.52 -18.74 23.07
C ARG A 372 -11.52 -17.97 21.76
N VAL A 373 -12.63 -18.01 21.05
CA VAL A 373 -12.86 -17.27 19.82
C VAL A 373 -13.61 -16.00 20.16
N THR A 374 -13.03 -14.83 19.86
CA THR A 374 -13.67 -13.54 20.11
C THR A 374 -13.94 -12.82 18.80
N ARG A 375 -15.21 -12.49 18.55
CA ARG A 375 -15.59 -11.54 17.51
C ARG A 375 -15.45 -10.13 18.05
N TYR A 376 -14.61 -9.31 17.44
CA TYR A 376 -14.48 -7.88 17.72
C TYR A 376 -15.13 -7.07 16.61
N ARG A 377 -15.86 -6.04 17.00
CA ARG A 377 -16.22 -4.91 16.14
C ARG A 377 -15.35 -3.74 16.58
N LEU A 378 -14.34 -3.42 15.78
CA LEU A 378 -13.38 -2.34 16.04
C LEU A 378 -13.89 -1.04 15.41
N ARG A 379 -13.84 0.06 16.16
CA ARG A 379 -14.29 1.36 15.64
C ARG A 379 -13.30 1.86 14.58
N VAL A 380 -13.80 2.19 13.39
CA VAL A 380 -13.03 2.80 12.29
C VAL A 380 -13.65 4.12 11.81
N VAL A 381 -14.73 4.56 12.46
CA VAL A 381 -15.42 5.83 12.21
C VAL A 381 -15.57 6.58 13.52
N GLY A 382 -15.19 7.85 13.54
CA GLY A 382 -15.15 8.69 14.74
C GLY A 382 -13.93 9.61 14.74
N THR A 383 -13.70 10.26 15.87
CA THR A 383 -12.52 11.10 16.09
C THR A 383 -11.27 10.26 16.39
N ASP A 384 -10.07 10.83 16.23
CA ASP A 384 -8.79 10.16 16.51
C ASP A 384 -8.76 9.51 17.92
N SER A 385 -9.24 10.25 18.92
CA SER A 385 -9.32 9.79 20.31
C SER A 385 -10.23 8.55 20.45
N GLU A 386 -11.38 8.56 19.79
CA GLU A 386 -12.30 7.41 19.81
C GLU A 386 -11.71 6.15 19.15
N LEU A 387 -10.96 6.33 18.05
CA LEU A 387 -10.30 5.24 17.34
C LEU A 387 -9.12 4.66 18.14
N THR A 388 -8.34 5.53 18.76
CA THR A 388 -7.22 5.13 19.63
C THR A 388 -7.73 4.39 20.87
N GLU A 389 -8.74 4.92 21.55
CA GLU A 389 -9.35 4.27 22.73
C GLU A 389 -10.06 2.94 22.36
N SER A 390 -10.65 2.83 21.17
CA SER A 390 -11.17 1.56 20.62
C SER A 390 -10.07 0.50 20.49
N THR A 391 -8.91 0.88 19.96
CA THR A 391 -7.75 -0.02 19.86
C THR A 391 -7.18 -0.36 21.24
N ALA A 392 -7.08 0.60 22.15
CA ALA A 392 -6.63 0.37 23.52
C ALA A 392 -7.51 -0.66 24.26
N ARG A 393 -8.83 -0.63 24.04
CA ARG A 393 -9.76 -1.67 24.55
C ARG A 393 -9.49 -3.05 23.97
N LEU A 394 -9.25 -3.14 22.65
CA LEU A 394 -8.88 -4.39 21.99
C LEU A 394 -7.58 -4.94 22.58
N ALA A 395 -6.52 -4.13 22.65
CA ALA A 395 -5.23 -4.49 23.21
C ALA A 395 -5.34 -4.98 24.66
N ARG A 396 -6.06 -4.25 25.52
CA ARG A 396 -6.32 -4.66 26.92
C ARG A 396 -6.98 -6.03 27.01
N HIS A 397 -7.91 -6.35 26.11
CA HIS A 397 -8.62 -7.62 26.16
C HIS A 397 -7.76 -8.78 25.63
N VAL A 398 -7.04 -8.59 24.51
CA VAL A 398 -6.14 -9.61 23.94
C VAL A 398 -5.00 -9.93 24.90
N CYS A 399 -4.53 -8.93 25.66
CA CYS A 399 -3.47 -9.10 26.65
C CYS A 399 -3.92 -9.64 28.01
N ARG A 400 -5.21 -9.95 28.23
CA ARG A 400 -5.67 -10.52 29.50
C ARG A 400 -4.96 -11.85 29.76
N PRO A 401 -4.56 -12.14 31.02
CA PRO A 401 -3.95 -13.42 31.39
C PRO A 401 -4.85 -14.58 30.98
#